data_AF-A0A8H4SXH8-F1
#
_entry.id   AF-A0A8H4SXH8-F1
#
_cell.length_a   1.000
_cell.length_b   1.000
_cell.length_c   1.000
_cell.angle_alpha   90.00
_cell.angle_beta   90.00
_cell.angle_gamma   90.00
#
_symmetry.space_group_name_H-M   'P 1'
#
loop_
_entity.id
_entity.type
_entity.pdbx_description
1 polymer ?
#
loop_
_entity_poly.entity_id
_entity_poly.type
_entity_poly.pdbx_seq_one_letter_code
_entity_poly.pdbx_strand_id
1 'polypeptide(L)'
;MAALKSRLGFTNTTSFVLFCMFGGFLFLFSTLQLPYINIDGVFCAKGDPWSAPGECYIFQPPGLMRSGMVLHLATFLPAGALVCFQFIPALRRPKYIKFHRVNGYVVLVLSTLGTVAALIIGSKAMGGTFSNRLGVWTLATLVTTATVKGYASIKNREIEKHRAWMLRAWFWVSTPSTKDPNVTDWQKTTSIITMRFILISLAHIIGHPSRSITISMPCVVIEYLHENFPGTRKNPYPSCAAYFSGEDLLQEALVTTNWDLNDLPGITAALRVGYAVGGWFGFLINATGIEIYIWKTSPARKLKV
;
A
#
# COMPACT_ATOMS: atom_id res chain seq x y z
N MET A 1 -28.19 12.63 5.45
CA MET A 1 -27.59 11.28 5.69
C MET A 1 -28.58 10.11 5.59
N ALA A 2 -29.66 10.06 6.39
CA ALA A 2 -30.50 8.84 6.55
C ALA A 2 -30.99 8.18 5.24
N ALA A 3 -31.43 8.97 4.25
CA ALA A 3 -31.86 8.44 2.95
C ALA A 3 -30.75 7.67 2.19
N LEU A 4 -29.50 8.13 2.25
CA LEU A 4 -28.36 7.47 1.59
C LEU A 4 -28.00 6.15 2.28
N LYS A 5 -27.96 6.14 3.62
CA LYS A 5 -27.79 4.93 4.44
C LYS A 5 -28.82 3.85 4.05
N SER A 6 -30.09 4.23 3.95
CA SER A 6 -31.20 3.31 3.58
C SER A 6 -31.09 2.81 2.13
N ARG A 7 -30.84 3.71 1.16
CA ARG A 7 -30.66 3.35 -0.26
C ARG A 7 -29.52 2.33 -0.45
N LEU A 8 -28.38 2.54 0.22
CA LEU A 8 -27.23 1.62 0.22
C LEU A 8 -27.42 0.35 1.08
N GLY A 9 -28.52 0.25 1.83
CA GLY A 9 -28.94 -0.95 2.57
C GLY A 9 -28.25 -1.16 3.91
N PHE A 10 -27.66 -0.13 4.50
CA PHE A 10 -27.05 -0.23 5.84
C PHE A 10 -28.10 -0.07 6.93
N THR A 11 -28.28 -1.08 7.78
CA THR A 11 -29.21 -1.03 8.94
C THR A 11 -28.60 -0.22 10.09
N ASN A 12 -27.36 -0.52 10.48
CA ASN A 12 -26.63 0.20 11.52
C ASN A 12 -25.89 1.42 10.95
N THR A 13 -26.00 2.57 11.62
CA THR A 13 -25.29 3.82 11.27
C THR A 13 -23.78 3.66 11.41
N THR A 14 -23.28 2.97 12.44
CA THR A 14 -21.84 2.70 12.63
C THR A 14 -21.25 1.94 11.44
N SER A 15 -21.98 0.95 10.90
CA SER A 15 -21.55 0.19 9.72
C SER A 15 -21.52 1.04 8.43
N PHE A 16 -22.42 2.03 8.31
CA PHE A 16 -22.41 3.00 7.22
C PHE A 16 -21.23 3.96 7.32
N VAL A 17 -20.96 4.50 8.52
CA VAL A 17 -19.81 5.39 8.77
C VAL A 17 -18.48 4.66 8.53
N LEU A 18 -18.32 3.43 9.05
CA LEU A 18 -17.16 2.59 8.77
C LEU A 18 -17.00 2.30 7.27
N PHE A 19 -18.09 2.11 6.52
CA PHE A 19 -18.00 1.96 5.06
C PHE A 19 -17.53 3.24 4.36
N CYS A 20 -18.07 4.41 4.73
CA CYS A 20 -17.63 5.68 4.15
C CYS A 20 -16.16 5.99 4.49
N MET A 21 -15.72 5.73 5.73
CA MET A 21 -14.33 5.92 6.14
C MET A 21 -13.39 4.91 5.49
N PHE A 22 -13.79 3.64 5.34
CA PHE A 22 -12.88 2.60 4.84
C PHE A 22 -12.98 2.36 3.33
N GLY A 23 -14.18 2.07 2.83
CA GLY A 23 -14.42 1.92 1.39
C GLY A 23 -14.32 3.23 0.62
N GLY A 24 -14.77 4.35 1.21
CA GLY A 24 -14.68 5.67 0.55
C GLY A 24 -13.24 6.13 0.33
N PHE A 25 -12.39 6.06 1.36
CA PHE A 25 -10.97 6.41 1.22
C PHE A 25 -10.17 5.40 0.37
N LEU A 26 -10.48 4.09 0.42
CA LEU A 26 -9.87 3.14 -0.52
C LEU A 26 -10.22 3.49 -1.97
N PHE A 27 -11.50 3.78 -2.25
CA PHE A 27 -11.95 4.14 -3.59
C PHE A 27 -11.28 5.43 -4.08
N LEU A 28 -11.22 6.46 -3.23
CA LEU A 28 -10.58 7.73 -3.56
C LEU A 28 -9.07 7.57 -3.78
N PHE A 29 -8.36 6.87 -2.90
CA PHE A 29 -6.93 6.58 -3.08
C PHE A 29 -6.68 5.80 -4.37
N SER A 30 -7.45 4.73 -4.61
CA SER A 30 -7.30 3.87 -5.78
C SER A 30 -7.54 4.62 -7.09
N THR A 31 -8.53 5.53 -7.13
CA THR A 31 -8.83 6.33 -8.33
C THR A 31 -7.85 7.49 -8.54
N LEU A 32 -7.45 8.22 -7.50
CA LEU A 32 -6.45 9.30 -7.60
C LEU A 32 -5.05 8.80 -7.99
N GLN A 33 -4.72 7.53 -7.73
CA GLN A 33 -3.44 6.94 -8.10
C GLN A 33 -3.43 6.35 -9.52
N LEU A 34 -4.57 6.24 -10.23
CA LEU A 34 -4.60 5.69 -11.60
C LEU A 34 -3.62 6.33 -12.59
N PRO A 35 -3.33 7.65 -12.55
CA PRO A 35 -2.32 8.26 -13.42
C PRO A 35 -0.91 7.64 -13.31
N TYR A 36 -0.57 7.01 -12.18
CA TYR A 36 0.74 6.38 -11.95
C TYR A 36 1.02 5.20 -12.91
N ILE A 37 -0.02 4.64 -13.54
CA ILE A 37 0.12 3.61 -14.58
C ILE A 37 0.91 4.15 -15.79
N ASN A 38 0.85 5.46 -16.04
CA ASN A 38 1.72 6.14 -17.01
C ASN A 38 3.11 6.37 -16.38
N ILE A 39 4.02 5.42 -16.63
CA ILE A 39 5.38 5.48 -16.07
C ILE A 39 6.14 6.72 -16.55
N ASP A 40 6.18 7.01 -17.86
CA ASP A 40 7.03 8.08 -18.39
C ASP A 40 6.43 9.48 -18.27
N GLY A 41 5.09 9.58 -18.15
CA GLY A 41 4.38 10.85 -18.09
C GLY A 41 3.88 11.27 -16.70
N VAL A 42 3.99 10.40 -15.67
CA VAL A 42 3.57 10.72 -14.29
C VAL A 42 4.54 10.13 -13.25
N PHE A 43 4.68 8.81 -13.19
CA PHE A 43 5.46 8.17 -12.12
C PHE A 43 6.94 8.55 -12.16
N CYS A 44 7.50 8.56 -13.37
CA CYS A 44 8.87 8.95 -13.73
C CYS A 44 8.85 10.03 -14.81
N ALA A 45 7.95 11.01 -14.65
CA ALA A 45 7.95 12.22 -15.47
C ALA A 45 9.31 12.93 -15.37
N LYS A 46 9.81 13.44 -16.50
CA LYS A 46 11.10 14.16 -16.55
C LYS A 46 11.00 15.46 -15.75
N GLY A 47 11.94 15.69 -14.84
CA GLY A 47 12.00 16.87 -13.97
C GLY A 47 11.14 16.76 -12.69
N ASP A 48 9.87 16.37 -12.81
CA ASP A 48 8.91 16.29 -11.68
C ASP A 48 8.23 14.91 -11.56
N PRO A 49 8.96 13.85 -11.18
CA PRO A 49 8.41 12.50 -11.05
C PRO A 49 7.63 12.29 -9.74
N TRP A 50 6.45 11.68 -9.82
CA TRP A 50 5.59 11.45 -8.64
C TRP A 50 5.94 10.17 -7.84
N SER A 51 7.04 9.50 -8.19
CA SER A 51 7.65 8.41 -7.42
C SER A 51 8.45 8.91 -6.21
N ALA A 52 8.88 8.01 -5.33
CA ALA A 52 9.93 8.35 -4.37
C ALA A 52 11.28 8.49 -5.12
N PRO A 53 12.18 9.42 -4.72
CA PRO A 53 13.42 9.63 -5.46
C PRO A 53 14.28 8.36 -5.50
N GLY A 54 14.89 8.08 -6.66
CA GLY A 54 15.70 6.90 -6.92
C GLY A 54 14.92 5.64 -7.34
N GLU A 55 13.58 5.61 -7.20
CA GLU A 55 12.78 4.47 -7.67
C GLU A 55 12.68 4.42 -9.20
N CYS A 56 12.78 5.55 -9.89
CA CYS A 56 12.79 5.60 -11.36
C CYS A 56 13.99 4.90 -12.00
N TYR A 57 15.16 4.87 -11.33
CA TYR A 57 16.29 4.05 -11.77
C TYR A 57 15.89 2.55 -11.93
N ILE A 58 14.97 2.06 -11.10
CA ILE A 58 14.49 0.68 -11.11
C ILE A 58 13.33 0.46 -12.10
N PHE A 59 12.43 1.46 -12.26
CA PHE A 59 11.14 1.29 -12.94
C PHE A 59 11.00 2.02 -14.28
N GLN A 60 11.88 2.96 -14.62
CA GLN A 60 11.87 3.65 -15.90
C GLN A 60 12.49 2.81 -17.04
N PRO A 61 13.59 2.05 -16.86
CA PRO A 61 14.16 1.24 -17.93
C PRO A 61 13.21 0.13 -18.42
N PRO A 62 13.25 -0.26 -19.71
CA PRO A 62 12.49 -1.39 -20.22
C PRO A 62 12.97 -2.71 -19.60
N GLY A 63 12.03 -3.55 -19.13
CA GLY A 63 12.36 -4.85 -18.54
C GLY A 63 11.35 -5.32 -17.50
N LEU A 64 11.68 -6.44 -16.83
CA LEU A 64 10.79 -7.13 -15.89
C LEU A 64 10.31 -6.22 -14.73
N MET A 65 11.17 -5.35 -14.20
CA MET A 65 10.83 -4.44 -13.10
C MET A 65 9.73 -3.46 -13.50
N ARG A 66 9.89 -2.80 -14.65
CA ARG A 66 8.91 -1.88 -15.23
C ARG A 66 7.60 -2.58 -15.58
N SER A 67 7.67 -3.73 -16.26
CA SER A 67 6.48 -4.54 -16.59
C SER A 67 5.73 -5.00 -15.33
N GLY A 68 6.46 -5.40 -14.29
CA GLY A 68 5.90 -5.73 -12.98
C GLY A 68 5.22 -4.54 -12.30
N MET A 69 5.82 -3.35 -12.36
CA MET A 69 5.23 -2.14 -11.76
C MET A 69 3.97 -1.67 -12.50
N VAL A 70 4.00 -1.67 -13.85
CA VAL A 70 2.81 -1.40 -14.68
C VAL A 70 1.70 -2.39 -14.37
N LEU A 71 1.99 -3.70 -14.32
CA LEU A 71 1.02 -4.73 -13.98
C LEU A 71 0.45 -4.54 -12.57
N HIS A 72 1.31 -4.27 -11.57
CA HIS A 72 0.92 -4.06 -10.18
C HIS A 72 -0.08 -2.90 -10.04
N LEU A 73 0.23 -1.75 -10.65
CA LEU A 73 -0.65 -0.57 -10.63
C LEU A 73 -1.94 -0.81 -11.42
N ALA A 74 -1.83 -1.36 -12.64
CA ALA A 74 -2.96 -1.60 -13.53
C ALA A 74 -3.94 -2.66 -13.00
N THR A 75 -3.54 -3.50 -12.03
CA THR A 75 -4.47 -4.46 -11.39
C THR A 75 -4.92 -4.03 -10.00
N PHE A 76 -4.03 -3.60 -9.10
CA PHE A 76 -4.44 -3.26 -7.73
C PHE A 76 -5.24 -1.97 -7.64
N LEU A 77 -4.99 -0.97 -8.50
CA LEU A 77 -5.75 0.28 -8.45
C LEU A 77 -7.20 0.08 -8.92
N PRO A 78 -7.49 -0.57 -10.07
CA PRO A 78 -8.87 -0.93 -10.39
C PRO A 78 -9.49 -1.90 -9.37
N ALA A 79 -8.76 -2.89 -8.86
CA ALA A 79 -9.29 -3.82 -7.86
C ALA A 79 -9.68 -3.11 -6.54
N GLY A 80 -8.87 -2.16 -6.07
CA GLY A 80 -9.12 -1.36 -4.88
C GLY A 80 -10.35 -0.45 -5.03
N ALA A 81 -10.57 0.13 -6.21
CA ALA A 81 -11.81 0.85 -6.51
C ALA A 81 -13.02 -0.11 -6.60
N LEU A 82 -12.87 -1.25 -7.28
CA LEU A 82 -13.95 -2.20 -7.55
C LEU A 82 -14.42 -2.98 -6.31
N VAL A 83 -13.53 -3.27 -5.35
CA VAL A 83 -13.90 -3.98 -4.11
C VAL A 83 -14.80 -3.13 -3.21
N CYS A 84 -14.75 -1.80 -3.28
CA CYS A 84 -15.62 -0.95 -2.49
C CYS A 84 -17.10 -1.23 -2.77
N PHE A 85 -17.46 -1.61 -4.01
CA PHE A 85 -18.81 -2.05 -4.35
C PHE A 85 -19.18 -3.43 -3.80
N GLN A 86 -18.21 -4.31 -3.50
CA GLN A 86 -18.48 -5.63 -2.91
C GLN A 86 -19.09 -5.54 -1.51
N PHE A 87 -18.66 -4.55 -0.73
CA PHE A 87 -19.10 -4.41 0.67
C PHE A 87 -20.48 -3.73 0.80
N ILE A 88 -20.95 -2.99 -0.20
CA ILE A 88 -22.27 -2.31 -0.19
C ILE A 88 -23.41 -3.34 -0.03
N PRO A 89 -24.22 -3.27 1.05
CA PRO A 89 -25.31 -4.23 1.29
C PRO A 89 -26.37 -4.26 0.19
N ALA A 90 -26.75 -3.11 -0.39
CA ALA A 90 -27.76 -3.04 -1.44
C ALA A 90 -27.39 -3.84 -2.70
N LEU A 91 -26.09 -3.94 -3.05
CA LEU A 91 -25.64 -4.67 -4.23
C LEU A 91 -25.67 -6.20 -4.06
N ARG A 92 -25.84 -6.69 -2.82
CA ARG A 92 -26.07 -8.10 -2.50
C ARG A 92 -27.55 -8.51 -2.53
N ARG A 93 -28.48 -7.58 -2.83
CA ARG A 93 -29.91 -7.88 -3.03
C ARG A 93 -30.13 -8.64 -4.36
N PRO A 94 -31.19 -9.46 -4.52
CA PRO A 94 -31.41 -10.28 -5.73
C PRO A 94 -31.35 -9.53 -7.06
N LYS A 95 -31.85 -8.28 -7.13
CA LYS A 95 -31.78 -7.43 -8.32
C LYS A 95 -30.35 -7.15 -8.81
N TYR A 96 -29.37 -7.11 -7.91
CA TYR A 96 -27.99 -6.70 -8.20
C TYR A 96 -26.96 -7.82 -8.00
N ILE A 97 -27.39 -9.02 -7.56
CA ILE A 97 -26.48 -10.13 -7.24
C ILE A 97 -25.63 -10.60 -8.43
N LYS A 98 -26.11 -10.43 -9.68
CA LYS A 98 -25.32 -10.69 -10.89
C LYS A 98 -24.10 -9.76 -10.96
N PHE A 99 -24.28 -8.46 -10.74
CA PHE A 99 -23.18 -7.48 -10.69
C PHE A 99 -22.19 -7.80 -9.57
N HIS A 100 -22.68 -8.05 -8.35
CA HIS A 100 -21.84 -8.41 -7.21
C HIS A 100 -20.93 -9.61 -7.52
N ARG A 101 -21.49 -10.68 -8.12
CA ARG A 101 -20.74 -11.87 -8.54
C ARG A 101 -19.70 -11.57 -9.63
N VAL A 102 -20.08 -10.92 -10.73
CA VAL A 102 -19.17 -10.62 -11.85
C VAL A 102 -18.04 -9.70 -11.40
N ASN A 103 -18.36 -8.61 -10.72
CA ASN A 103 -17.37 -7.71 -10.12
C ASN A 103 -16.49 -8.46 -9.10
N GLY A 104 -17.03 -9.46 -8.40
CA GLY A 104 -16.28 -10.30 -7.47
C GLY A 104 -15.19 -11.10 -8.18
N TYR A 105 -15.52 -11.78 -9.28
CA TYR A 105 -14.54 -12.49 -10.11
C TYR A 105 -13.46 -11.57 -10.68
N VAL A 106 -13.85 -10.38 -11.17
CA VAL A 106 -12.89 -9.37 -11.67
C VAL A 106 -11.91 -8.95 -10.56
N VAL A 107 -12.43 -8.59 -9.37
CA VAL A 107 -11.61 -8.22 -8.21
C VAL A 107 -10.65 -9.35 -7.81
N LEU A 108 -11.11 -10.61 -7.77
CA LEU A 108 -10.27 -11.76 -7.43
C LEU A 108 -9.11 -11.94 -8.44
N VAL A 109 -9.38 -11.89 -9.74
CA VAL A 109 -8.36 -12.04 -10.80
C VAL A 109 -7.34 -10.91 -10.73
N LEU A 110 -7.80 -9.67 -10.62
CA LEU A 110 -6.90 -8.50 -10.51
C LEU A 110 -6.04 -8.56 -9.25
N SER A 111 -6.59 -8.95 -8.10
CA SER A 111 -5.80 -9.20 -6.88
C SER A 111 -4.71 -10.25 -7.10
N THR A 112 -5.03 -11.40 -7.73
CA THR A 112 -4.04 -12.45 -7.98
C THR A 112 -2.91 -11.95 -8.88
N LEU A 113 -3.22 -11.29 -9.99
CA LEU A 113 -2.21 -10.70 -10.89
C LEU A 113 -1.38 -9.62 -10.18
N GLY A 114 -2.02 -8.76 -9.38
CA GLY A 114 -1.35 -7.73 -8.59
C GLY A 114 -0.41 -8.29 -7.52
N THR A 115 -0.79 -9.40 -6.87
CA THR A 115 0.06 -10.11 -5.90
C THR A 115 1.29 -10.73 -6.58
N VAL A 116 1.14 -11.34 -7.77
CA VAL A 116 2.29 -11.83 -8.55
C VAL A 116 3.20 -10.66 -8.94
N ALA A 117 2.64 -9.56 -9.41
CA ALA A 117 3.38 -8.35 -9.76
C ALA A 117 4.13 -7.73 -8.56
N ALA A 118 3.50 -7.71 -7.37
CA ALA A 118 4.11 -7.27 -6.13
C ALA A 118 5.32 -8.12 -5.72
N LEU A 119 5.22 -9.46 -5.88
CA LEU A 119 6.31 -10.40 -5.60
C LEU A 119 7.52 -10.19 -6.52
N ILE A 120 7.29 -9.85 -7.79
CA ILE A 120 8.35 -9.50 -8.75
C ILE A 120 9.07 -8.21 -8.29
N ILE A 121 8.33 -7.12 -8.08
CA ILE A 121 8.94 -5.80 -7.82
C ILE A 121 9.49 -5.62 -6.41
N GLY A 122 8.97 -6.35 -5.41
CA GLY A 122 9.37 -6.25 -4.01
C GLY A 122 10.84 -6.61 -3.73
N SER A 123 11.54 -7.20 -4.70
CA SER A 123 12.98 -7.47 -4.68
C SER A 123 13.85 -6.20 -4.76
N LYS A 124 13.34 -5.09 -5.32
CA LYS A 124 14.04 -3.81 -5.51
C LYS A 124 13.25 -2.58 -5.04
N ALA A 125 11.92 -2.65 -5.01
CA ALA A 125 11.05 -1.54 -4.60
C ALA A 125 11.41 -1.00 -3.21
N MET A 126 11.51 0.33 -3.09
CA MET A 126 11.92 1.07 -1.90
C MET A 126 13.23 0.53 -1.32
N GLY A 127 14.21 0.32 -2.19
CA GLY A 127 15.51 -0.27 -1.88
C GLY A 127 15.52 -1.79 -1.72
N GLY A 128 14.36 -2.46 -1.75
CA GLY A 128 14.27 -3.92 -1.81
C GLY A 128 14.86 -4.65 -0.60
N THR A 129 14.92 -4.00 0.57
CA THR A 129 15.54 -4.53 1.79
C THR A 129 14.95 -5.87 2.22
N PHE A 130 15.67 -6.68 2.99
CA PHE A 130 15.16 -7.98 3.46
C PHE A 130 13.85 -7.84 4.27
N SER A 131 13.71 -6.78 5.07
CA SER A 131 12.46 -6.45 5.77
C SER A 131 11.30 -6.16 4.81
N ASN A 132 11.54 -5.39 3.74
CA ASN A 132 10.53 -5.12 2.71
C ASN A 132 10.11 -6.42 1.99
N ARG A 133 11.08 -7.28 1.64
CA ARG A 133 10.82 -8.58 0.99
C ARG A 133 9.97 -9.49 1.88
N LEU A 134 10.32 -9.63 3.16
CA LEU A 134 9.53 -10.39 4.13
C LEU A 134 8.11 -9.83 4.30
N GLY A 135 7.95 -8.50 4.33
CA GLY A 135 6.63 -7.86 4.39
C GLY A 135 5.77 -8.17 3.16
N VAL A 136 6.35 -8.09 1.95
CA VAL A 136 5.68 -8.44 0.69
C VAL A 136 5.32 -9.92 0.65
N TRP A 137 6.23 -10.83 1.02
CA TRP A 137 5.96 -12.27 1.06
C TRP A 137 4.87 -12.64 2.07
N THR A 138 4.88 -12.00 3.26
CA THR A 138 3.86 -12.17 4.30
C THR A 138 2.49 -11.73 3.79
N LEU A 139 2.38 -10.51 3.25
CA LEU A 139 1.12 -9.98 2.73
C LEU A 139 0.61 -10.79 1.53
N ALA A 140 1.47 -11.18 0.60
CA ALA A 140 1.12 -12.02 -0.54
C ALA A 140 0.56 -13.39 -0.10
N THR A 141 1.22 -14.05 0.86
CA THR A 141 0.79 -15.35 1.41
C THR A 141 -0.57 -15.22 2.11
N LEU A 142 -0.75 -14.18 2.93
CA LEU A 142 -2.00 -13.92 3.65
C LEU A 142 -3.15 -13.58 2.72
N VAL A 143 -2.97 -12.61 1.80
CA VAL A 143 -3.98 -12.22 0.81
C VAL A 143 -4.37 -13.40 -0.06
N THR A 144 -3.41 -14.20 -0.55
CA THR A 144 -3.69 -15.42 -1.33
C THR A 144 -4.49 -16.42 -0.50
N THR A 145 -4.09 -16.69 0.75
CA THR A 145 -4.80 -17.61 1.66
C THR A 145 -6.24 -17.17 1.92
N ALA A 146 -6.47 -15.88 2.18
CA ALA A 146 -7.81 -15.33 2.40
C ALA A 146 -8.65 -15.32 1.11
N THR A 147 -8.03 -15.06 -0.04
CA THR A 147 -8.66 -15.12 -1.37
C THR A 147 -9.16 -16.54 -1.67
N VAL A 148 -8.30 -17.55 -1.51
CA VAL A 148 -8.62 -18.97 -1.73
C VAL A 148 -9.68 -19.46 -0.74
N LYS A 149 -9.52 -19.21 0.57
CA LYS A 149 -10.51 -19.65 1.59
C LYS A 149 -11.85 -18.96 1.43
N GLY A 150 -11.87 -17.69 1.03
CA GLY A 150 -13.09 -16.95 0.72
C GLY A 150 -13.79 -17.46 -0.55
N TYR A 151 -13.03 -17.87 -1.57
CA TYR A 151 -13.58 -18.52 -2.77
C TYR A 151 -14.15 -19.92 -2.48
N ALA A 152 -13.42 -20.74 -1.73
CA ALA A 152 -13.89 -22.07 -1.30
C ALA A 152 -15.19 -21.96 -0.48
N SER A 153 -15.24 -21.03 0.49
CA SER A 153 -16.44 -20.82 1.32
C SER A 153 -17.67 -20.43 0.48
N ILE A 154 -17.56 -19.60 -0.55
CA ILE A 154 -18.74 -19.24 -1.38
C ILE A 154 -19.17 -20.38 -2.32
N LYS A 155 -18.24 -21.23 -2.78
CA LYS A 155 -18.60 -22.49 -3.48
C LYS A 155 -19.37 -23.44 -2.55
N ASN A 156 -18.93 -23.55 -1.30
CA ASN A 156 -19.60 -24.32 -0.25
C ASN A 156 -20.88 -23.65 0.30
N ARG A 157 -21.30 -22.51 -0.26
CA ARG A 157 -22.45 -21.69 0.17
C ARG A 157 -22.35 -21.09 1.58
N GLU A 158 -21.15 -21.09 2.18
CA GLU A 158 -20.84 -20.59 3.52
C GLU A 158 -20.67 -19.06 3.53
N ILE A 159 -21.76 -18.32 3.29
CA ILE A 159 -21.73 -16.86 3.02
C ILE A 159 -21.02 -16.05 4.11
N GLU A 160 -21.19 -16.36 5.40
CA GLU A 160 -20.50 -15.62 6.49
C GLU A 160 -18.99 -15.93 6.56
N LYS A 161 -18.56 -17.16 6.26
CA LYS A 161 -17.12 -17.48 6.15
C LYS A 161 -16.51 -16.77 4.94
N HIS A 162 -17.20 -16.78 3.79
CA HIS A 162 -16.81 -16.01 2.62
C HIS A 162 -16.64 -14.52 2.94
N ARG A 163 -17.64 -13.90 3.59
CA ARG A 163 -17.58 -12.50 4.05
C ARG A 163 -16.36 -12.25 4.94
N ALA A 164 -16.12 -13.11 5.94
CA ALA A 164 -15.01 -12.95 6.87
C ALA A 164 -13.63 -13.05 6.18
N TRP A 165 -13.47 -13.96 5.21
CA TRP A 165 -12.23 -14.07 4.43
C TRP A 165 -12.02 -12.93 3.44
N MET A 166 -13.06 -12.48 2.72
CA MET A 166 -12.98 -11.31 1.85
C MET A 166 -12.69 -10.02 2.63
N LEU A 167 -13.22 -9.89 3.85
CA LEU A 167 -12.89 -8.79 4.75
C LEU A 167 -11.40 -8.78 5.13
N ARG A 168 -10.83 -9.92 5.54
CA ARG A 168 -9.39 -10.03 5.86
C ARG A 168 -8.51 -9.61 4.70
N ALA A 169 -8.74 -10.21 3.52
CA ALA A 169 -7.96 -9.96 2.30
C ALA A 169 -7.81 -8.47 1.96
N TRP A 170 -8.82 -7.64 2.26
CA TRP A 170 -8.86 -6.21 1.91
C TRP A 170 -8.67 -5.26 3.09
N PHE A 171 -8.90 -5.69 4.34
CA PHE A 171 -8.60 -4.85 5.50
C PHE A 171 -7.12 -4.87 5.89
N TRP A 172 -6.36 -5.86 5.40
CA TRP A 172 -4.91 -5.73 5.29
C TRP A 172 -4.44 -4.70 4.23
N VAL A 173 -5.31 -3.82 3.68
CA VAL A 173 -4.97 -2.99 2.49
C VAL A 173 -5.22 -1.46 2.55
N SER A 174 -6.22 -0.86 3.22
CA SER A 174 -6.58 0.59 3.01
C SER A 174 -5.95 1.68 3.94
N THR A 175 -6.52 2.26 5.02
CA THR A 175 -7.05 3.65 5.21
C THR A 175 -6.28 4.59 6.18
N PRO A 176 -6.63 5.91 6.29
CA PRO A 176 -6.04 6.91 7.19
C PRO A 176 -6.87 7.28 8.45
N SER A 177 -6.38 8.24 9.26
CA SER A 177 -7.15 9.08 10.20
C SER A 177 -6.65 10.53 10.22
N THR A 178 -7.57 11.50 10.42
CA THR A 178 -7.24 12.89 10.79
C THR A 178 -7.07 13.04 12.30
N LYS A 179 -6.56 14.20 12.76
CA LYS A 179 -6.41 14.55 14.18
C LYS A 179 -7.75 15.04 14.76
N ASP A 180 -8.26 14.34 15.77
CA ASP A 180 -9.29 14.80 16.71
C ASP A 180 -8.93 14.26 18.10
N PRO A 181 -8.72 15.10 19.13
CA PRO A 181 -8.31 14.65 20.46
C PRO A 181 -9.44 14.00 21.28
N ASN A 182 -10.71 14.14 20.89
CA ASN A 182 -11.86 13.83 21.75
C ASN A 182 -12.50 12.44 21.51
N VAL A 183 -11.85 11.54 20.77
CA VAL A 183 -12.46 10.25 20.36
C VAL A 183 -11.73 9.02 20.93
N THR A 184 -12.08 8.66 22.17
CA THR A 184 -11.67 7.41 22.83
C THR A 184 -12.54 6.21 22.42
N ASP A 185 -12.23 5.55 21.30
CA ASP A 185 -12.48 4.09 21.19
C ASP A 185 -11.54 3.41 20.17
N TRP A 186 -11.19 2.16 20.48
CA TRP A 186 -10.09 1.40 19.89
C TRP A 186 -10.40 0.78 18.51
N GLN A 187 -9.32 0.45 17.78
CA GLN A 187 -9.29 -0.23 16.47
C GLN A 187 -10.05 0.46 15.32
N LYS A 188 -9.36 1.39 14.62
CA LYS A 188 -9.81 1.98 13.35
C LYS A 188 -8.61 2.18 12.41
N THR A 189 -8.37 1.28 11.44
CA THR A 189 -7.57 1.54 10.21
C THR A 189 -7.57 0.30 9.28
N THR A 190 -6.90 0.42 8.13
CA THR A 190 -6.50 -0.66 7.19
C THR A 190 -5.15 -0.27 6.51
N SER A 191 -4.39 -1.16 5.84
CA SER A 191 -2.91 -1.01 5.75
C SER A 191 -2.24 0.10 4.90
N ILE A 192 -2.32 0.15 3.55
CA ILE A 192 -1.39 0.90 2.66
C ILE A 192 -1.28 2.41 2.94
N ILE A 193 -2.37 3.02 3.36
CA ILE A 193 -2.51 4.43 3.72
C ILE A 193 -2.05 4.63 5.17
N THR A 194 -2.37 3.71 6.11
CA THR A 194 -1.75 3.75 7.47
C THR A 194 -0.23 3.69 7.37
N MET A 195 0.27 2.79 6.53
CA MET A 195 1.67 2.67 6.16
C MET A 195 2.22 3.98 5.59
N ARG A 196 1.54 4.64 4.64
CA ARG A 196 1.97 5.95 4.11
C ARG A 196 1.99 7.06 5.16
N PHE A 197 1.03 7.10 6.10
CA PHE A 197 1.04 8.06 7.20
C PHE A 197 2.20 7.82 8.17
N ILE A 198 2.46 6.56 8.55
CA ILE A 198 3.60 6.20 9.40
C ILE A 198 4.91 6.48 8.66
N LEU A 199 5.00 6.15 7.36
CA LEU A 199 6.15 6.40 6.50
C LEU A 199 6.53 7.87 6.50
N ILE A 200 5.61 8.76 6.13
CA ILE A 200 5.88 10.20 6.05
C ILE A 200 6.17 10.77 7.45
N SER A 201 5.43 10.35 8.49
CA SER A 201 5.66 10.83 9.87
C SER A 201 7.03 10.42 10.40
N LEU A 202 7.43 9.15 10.21
CA LEU A 202 8.73 8.65 10.63
C LEU A 202 9.86 9.28 9.82
N ALA A 203 9.68 9.45 8.51
CA ALA A 203 10.68 10.06 7.65
C ALA A 203 10.96 11.53 8.02
N HIS A 204 9.95 12.32 8.41
CA HIS A 204 10.16 13.64 9.03
C HIS A 204 10.91 13.54 10.38
N ILE A 205 10.58 12.55 11.22
CA ILE A 205 11.19 12.39 12.56
C ILE A 205 12.67 12.02 12.47
N ILE A 206 13.06 11.09 11.59
CA ILE A 206 14.46 10.67 11.39
C ILE A 206 15.22 11.54 10.40
N GLY A 207 14.53 12.34 9.57
CA GLY A 207 15.17 13.36 8.76
C GLY A 207 15.58 14.61 9.54
N HIS A 208 15.25 14.69 10.83
CA HIS A 208 15.76 15.72 11.73
C HIS A 208 17.17 15.35 12.23
N PRO A 209 18.19 16.23 12.15
CA PRO A 209 19.59 15.88 12.43
C PRO A 209 19.84 15.16 13.77
N SER A 210 19.21 15.60 14.86
CA SER A 210 19.35 14.99 16.20
C SER A 210 18.68 13.62 16.38
N ARG A 211 18.03 13.09 15.34
CA ARG A 211 17.39 11.76 15.30
C ARG A 211 17.73 11.00 14.01
N SER A 212 18.74 11.48 13.28
CA SER A 212 19.17 10.89 12.03
C SER A 212 19.79 9.51 12.24
N ILE A 213 19.53 8.62 11.29
CA ILE A 213 20.09 7.27 11.24
C ILE A 213 20.70 7.06 9.85
N THR A 214 21.57 6.07 9.73
CA THR A 214 22.31 5.82 8.48
C THR A 214 21.94 4.45 7.93
N ILE A 215 21.67 4.37 6.63
CA ILE A 215 21.38 3.10 5.93
C ILE A 215 22.30 2.94 4.73
N SER A 216 22.44 1.70 4.25
CA SER A 216 23.15 1.42 2.99
C SER A 216 22.30 1.81 1.77
N MET A 217 22.94 2.31 0.71
CA MET A 217 22.33 2.63 -0.57
C MET A 217 23.31 2.38 -1.73
N PRO A 218 22.93 1.67 -2.81
CA PRO A 218 23.79 1.48 -3.98
C PRO A 218 24.26 2.80 -4.60
N CYS A 219 25.54 2.90 -4.91
CA CYS A 219 26.16 4.11 -5.46
C CYS A 219 25.53 4.57 -6.78
N VAL A 220 25.13 3.63 -7.65
CA VAL A 220 24.39 3.92 -8.88
C VAL A 220 23.05 4.67 -8.65
N VAL A 221 22.39 4.46 -7.50
CA VAL A 221 21.16 5.21 -7.16
C VAL A 221 21.50 6.64 -6.74
N ILE A 222 22.64 6.84 -6.09
CA ILE A 222 23.13 8.16 -5.67
C ILE A 222 23.60 8.96 -6.90
N GLU A 223 24.33 8.33 -7.81
CA GLU A 223 24.70 8.89 -9.13
C GLU A 223 23.46 9.30 -9.91
N TYR A 224 22.50 8.39 -10.13
CA TYR A 224 21.24 8.68 -10.80
C TYR A 224 20.52 9.92 -10.22
N LEU A 225 20.49 10.06 -8.89
CA LEU A 225 19.90 11.21 -8.21
C LEU A 225 20.70 12.50 -8.46
N HIS A 226 22.03 12.46 -8.41
CA HIS A 226 22.87 13.63 -8.66
C HIS A 226 22.91 14.05 -10.14
N GLU A 227 22.69 13.15 -11.09
CA GLU A 227 22.63 13.47 -12.52
C GLU A 227 21.28 14.02 -12.94
N ASN A 228 20.19 13.34 -12.60
CA ASN A 228 18.85 13.66 -13.10
C ASN A 228 18.20 14.88 -12.41
N PHE A 229 18.75 15.33 -11.28
CA PHE A 229 18.24 16.47 -10.50
C PHE A 229 19.36 17.49 -10.18
N PRO A 230 19.98 18.12 -11.21
CA PRO A 230 21.18 18.96 -11.05
C PRO A 230 20.98 20.22 -10.20
N GLY A 231 19.73 20.63 -9.94
CA GLY A 231 19.39 21.72 -9.02
C GLY A 231 19.40 21.34 -7.53
N THR A 232 19.74 20.09 -7.18
CA THR A 232 19.81 19.60 -5.79
C THR A 232 21.25 19.50 -5.28
N ARG A 233 21.44 19.38 -3.96
CA ARG A 233 22.75 19.31 -3.31
C ARG A 233 23.42 17.98 -3.65
N LYS A 234 24.50 18.04 -4.44
CA LYS A 234 25.36 16.89 -4.71
C LYS A 234 26.26 16.62 -3.50
N ASN A 235 25.75 15.86 -2.53
CA ASN A 235 26.51 15.43 -1.36
C ASN A 235 27.68 14.52 -1.80
N PRO A 236 28.92 14.75 -1.34
CA PRO A 236 30.03 13.86 -1.67
C PRO A 236 29.91 12.53 -0.92
N TYR A 237 30.02 11.41 -1.64
CA TYR A 237 30.11 10.07 -1.08
C TYR A 237 31.45 9.42 -1.47
N PRO A 238 32.54 9.65 -0.70
CA PRO A 238 33.85 9.05 -0.99
C PRO A 238 33.83 7.52 -1.00
N SER A 239 32.88 6.90 -0.29
CA SER A 239 32.64 5.45 -0.31
C SER A 239 32.05 4.93 -1.63
N CYS A 240 31.85 5.77 -2.64
CA CYS A 240 31.52 5.37 -4.02
C CYS A 240 32.73 5.42 -4.98
N ALA A 241 33.95 5.61 -4.48
CA ALA A 241 35.14 5.74 -5.34
C ALA A 241 35.41 4.49 -6.21
N ALA A 242 35.16 3.28 -5.72
CA ALA A 242 35.35 2.04 -6.49
C ALA A 242 34.21 1.81 -7.51
N TYR A 243 33.02 2.35 -7.23
CA TYR A 243 31.95 2.42 -8.22
C TYR A 243 32.34 3.34 -9.40
N PHE A 244 32.80 4.57 -9.11
CA PHE A 244 33.19 5.53 -10.15
C PHE A 244 34.47 5.14 -10.91
N SER A 245 35.35 4.30 -10.34
CA SER A 245 36.49 3.72 -11.06
C SER A 245 36.12 2.50 -11.92
N GLY A 246 34.91 1.95 -11.76
CA GLY A 246 34.46 0.70 -12.40
C GLY A 246 34.99 -0.57 -11.74
N GLU A 247 35.63 -0.47 -10.59
CA GLU A 247 36.18 -1.60 -9.81
C GLU A 247 35.08 -2.40 -9.09
N ASP A 248 34.07 -1.73 -8.52
CA ASP A 248 32.90 -2.36 -7.89
C ASP A 248 31.58 -1.68 -8.31
N LEU A 249 30.96 -2.22 -9.36
CA LEU A 249 29.65 -1.79 -9.85
C LEU A 249 28.47 -2.09 -8.89
N LEU A 250 28.70 -2.82 -7.80
CA LEU A 250 27.71 -3.17 -6.78
C LEU A 250 27.91 -2.41 -5.46
N GLN A 251 28.92 -1.51 -5.38
CA GLN A 251 29.26 -0.77 -4.17
C GLN A 251 28.06 0.00 -3.62
N GLU A 252 27.89 -0.05 -2.29
CA GLU A 252 26.92 0.74 -1.54
C GLU A 252 27.61 1.77 -0.65
N ALA A 253 26.99 2.94 -0.50
CA ALA A 253 27.42 3.97 0.43
C ALA A 253 26.45 4.10 1.61
N LEU A 254 27.00 4.58 2.73
CA LEU A 254 26.24 4.90 3.92
C LEU A 254 25.58 6.28 3.78
N VAL A 255 24.25 6.30 3.72
CA VAL A 255 23.43 7.51 3.55
C VAL A 255 22.65 7.79 4.83
N THR A 256 22.91 8.95 5.42
CA THR A 256 22.21 9.44 6.61
C THR A 256 20.86 10.06 6.23
N THR A 257 19.82 9.78 7.01
CA THR A 257 18.45 10.26 6.76
C THR A 257 18.32 11.76 6.97
N ASN A 258 17.73 12.45 6.00
CA ASN A 258 17.52 13.90 6.00
C ASN A 258 16.10 14.21 5.48
N TRP A 259 15.51 15.33 5.89
CA TRP A 259 14.23 15.84 5.36
C TRP A 259 14.40 17.23 4.70
N ASP A 260 15.51 17.38 3.97
CA ASP A 260 15.82 18.53 3.13
C ASP A 260 15.52 18.16 1.67
N LEU A 261 14.63 18.91 1.00
CA LEU A 261 14.27 18.66 -0.41
C LEU A 261 15.45 18.79 -1.38
N ASN A 262 16.56 19.41 -0.95
CA ASN A 262 17.79 19.49 -1.71
C ASN A 262 18.69 18.25 -1.50
N ASP A 263 18.40 17.37 -0.55
CA ASP A 263 19.16 16.17 -0.22
C ASP A 263 18.38 14.91 -0.62
N LEU A 264 18.35 14.64 -1.93
CA LEU A 264 17.58 13.51 -2.47
C LEU A 264 18.05 12.16 -1.92
N PRO A 265 19.35 11.85 -1.77
CA PRO A 265 19.78 10.62 -1.09
C PRO A 265 19.26 10.54 0.36
N GLY A 266 19.38 11.62 1.14
CA GLY A 266 18.91 11.67 2.52
C GLY A 266 17.40 11.49 2.67
N ILE A 267 16.60 12.09 1.78
CA ILE A 267 15.15 11.86 1.70
C ILE A 267 14.83 10.43 1.24
N THR A 268 15.51 9.90 0.22
CA THR A 268 15.34 8.50 -0.21
C THR A 268 15.61 7.53 0.94
N ALA A 269 16.65 7.78 1.73
CA ALA A 269 16.93 7.00 2.93
C ALA A 269 15.78 7.08 3.97
N ALA A 270 15.31 8.30 4.27
CA ALA A 270 14.23 8.52 5.23
C ALA A 270 12.91 7.84 4.80
N LEU A 271 12.55 7.95 3.52
CA LEU A 271 11.36 7.32 2.93
C LEU A 271 11.46 5.80 2.90
N ARG A 272 12.65 5.22 2.67
CA ARG A 272 12.87 3.76 2.67
C ARG A 272 12.74 3.14 4.07
N VAL A 273 13.27 3.80 5.10
CA VAL A 273 13.04 3.39 6.49
C VAL A 273 11.56 3.54 6.87
N GLY A 274 10.96 4.68 6.52
CA GLY A 274 9.53 4.94 6.71
C GLY A 274 8.65 3.85 6.07
N TYR A 275 9.04 3.36 4.88
CA TYR A 275 8.33 2.29 4.19
C TYR A 275 8.41 0.96 4.96
N ALA A 276 9.61 0.55 5.39
CA ALA A 276 9.79 -0.68 6.14
C ALA A 276 8.98 -0.69 7.45
N VAL A 277 9.12 0.37 8.27
CA VAL A 277 8.42 0.47 9.57
C VAL A 277 6.91 0.67 9.37
N GLY A 278 6.52 1.54 8.44
CA GLY A 278 5.12 1.79 8.10
C GLY A 278 4.41 0.56 7.58
N GLY A 279 5.09 -0.30 6.80
CA GLY A 279 4.54 -1.56 6.33
C GLY A 279 4.21 -2.53 7.46
N TRP A 280 5.15 -2.74 8.40
CA TRP A 280 4.93 -3.66 9.53
C TRP A 280 3.92 -3.14 10.55
N PHE A 281 4.04 -1.89 11.01
CA PHE A 281 3.06 -1.32 11.96
C PHE A 281 1.68 -1.16 11.30
N GLY A 282 1.65 -0.72 10.03
CA GLY A 282 0.44 -0.68 9.23
C GLY A 282 -0.19 -2.06 9.01
N PHE A 283 0.58 -3.14 8.91
CA PHE A 283 0.02 -4.49 8.88
C PHE A 283 -0.56 -4.91 10.25
N LEU A 284 0.22 -4.77 11.33
CA LEU A 284 -0.13 -5.25 12.67
C LEU A 284 -1.41 -4.62 13.24
N ILE A 285 -1.54 -3.29 13.17
CA ILE A 285 -2.74 -2.56 13.64
C ILE A 285 -4.00 -3.09 12.95
N ASN A 286 -3.87 -3.47 11.68
CA ASN A 286 -4.99 -3.70 10.79
C ASN A 286 -5.39 -5.18 10.66
N ALA A 287 -4.42 -6.09 10.80
CA ALA A 287 -4.69 -7.49 11.14
C ALA A 287 -5.44 -7.58 12.49
N THR A 288 -5.03 -6.80 13.50
CA THR A 288 -5.72 -6.78 14.81
C THR A 288 -7.13 -6.19 14.69
N GLY A 289 -7.28 -5.05 13.98
CA GLY A 289 -8.55 -4.37 13.80
C GLY A 289 -9.61 -5.19 13.07
N ILE A 290 -9.22 -5.95 12.03
CA ILE A 290 -10.20 -6.74 11.25
C ILE A 290 -10.75 -7.94 12.02
N GLU A 291 -9.93 -8.63 12.82
CA GLU A 291 -10.43 -9.74 13.65
C GLU A 291 -11.44 -9.25 14.68
N ILE A 292 -11.17 -8.11 15.33
CA ILE A 292 -12.08 -7.51 16.31
C ILE A 292 -13.38 -7.03 15.64
N TYR A 293 -13.32 -6.48 14.42
CA TYR A 293 -14.52 -6.15 13.64
C TYR A 293 -15.34 -7.40 13.25
N ILE A 294 -14.68 -8.48 12.80
CA ILE A 294 -15.34 -9.74 12.44
C ILE A 294 -16.01 -10.37 13.68
N TRP A 295 -15.31 -10.38 14.83
CA TRP A 295 -15.83 -10.87 16.10
C TRP A 295 -17.00 -10.03 16.63
N LYS A 296 -16.88 -8.69 16.64
CA LYS A 296 -17.97 -7.76 17.01
C LYS A 296 -19.19 -7.88 16.08
N THR A 297 -19.02 -8.25 14.80
CA THR A 297 -20.12 -8.38 13.83
C THR A 297 -20.64 -9.80 13.60
N SER A 298 -20.10 -10.80 14.30
CA SER A 298 -20.45 -12.22 14.15
C SER A 298 -21.90 -12.55 14.57
N PRO A 299 -22.58 -13.51 13.91
CA PRO A 299 -23.96 -13.88 14.28
C PRO A 299 -24.11 -14.35 15.73
N ALA A 300 -23.15 -15.12 16.24
CA ALA A 300 -23.17 -15.66 17.61
C ALA A 300 -23.16 -14.58 18.71
N ARG A 301 -22.73 -13.36 18.40
CA ARG A 301 -22.82 -12.20 19.31
C ARG A 301 -24.17 -11.48 19.23
N LYS A 302 -24.82 -11.49 18.06
CA LYS A 302 -26.17 -10.89 17.85
C LYS A 302 -27.31 -11.70 18.47
N LEU A 303 -27.02 -12.86 19.05
CA LEU A 303 -27.95 -13.69 19.82
C LEU A 303 -27.70 -13.58 21.34
N LYS A 304 -26.87 -12.63 21.77
CA LYS A 304 -26.51 -12.37 23.18
C LYS A 304 -26.64 -10.89 23.56
N VAL A 305 -27.40 -10.12 22.77
CA VAL A 305 -27.73 -8.70 22.91
C VAL A 305 -29.14 -8.51 22.36
#